data_AF-A0A6V7LV69-F1
#
_entry.id   AF-A0A6V7LV69-F1
#
_cell.length_a   1.000
_cell.length_b   1.000
_cell.length_c   1.000
_cell.angle_alpha   90.00
_cell.angle_beta   90.00
_cell.angle_gamma   90.00
#
_symmetry.space_group_name_H-M   'P 1'
#
loop_
_entity.id
_entity.type
_entity.pdbx_description
1 polymer ?
#
loop_
_entity_poly.entity_id
_entity_poly.type
_entity_poly.pdbx_seq_one_letter_code
_entity_poly.pdbx_strand_id
1 'polypeptide(L)' 'ADANNTVKFLTKGDNNSVDDRGLYAPGQLWLTHKDVVGRARGFLPYVGMVTILMNEYPKLKYAVLACLGLYVLLHRE' A
#
# COMPACT_ATOMS: atom_id res chain seq x y z
N ALA A 1 -0.50 9.14 28.98
CA ALA A 1 -0.07 10.46 28.47
C ALA A 1 1.10 10.94 29.32
N ASP A 2 2.04 11.68 28.75
CA ASP A 2 3.15 12.30 29.51
C ASP A 2 2.64 13.48 30.35
N ALA A 3 3.48 14.08 31.19
CA ALA A 3 3.19 15.31 31.94
C ALA A 3 2.70 16.47 31.04
N ASN A 4 3.06 16.43 29.75
CA ASN A 4 2.62 17.40 28.73
C ASN A 4 1.35 16.99 27.97
N ASN A 5 0.62 15.97 28.45
CA ASN A 5 -0.59 15.39 27.85
C ASN A 5 -0.46 15.00 26.36
N THR A 6 0.76 14.67 25.92
CA THR A 6 1.03 14.29 24.53
C THR A 6 0.72 12.81 24.28
N VAL A 7 0.07 12.53 23.16
CA VAL A 7 -0.15 11.16 22.68
C VAL A 7 1.16 10.63 22.10
N LYS A 8 1.54 9.44 22.54
CA LYS A 8 2.73 8.71 22.09
C LYS A 8 2.29 7.50 21.28
N PHE A 9 2.96 7.25 20.17
CA PHE A 9 2.74 6.10 19.32
C PHE A 9 3.91 5.13 19.43
N LEU A 10 3.60 3.85 19.44
CA LEU A 10 4.55 2.76 19.29
C LEU A 10 4.11 1.95 18.08
N THR A 11 4.98 1.82 17.10
CA THR A 11 4.72 1.03 15.89
C THR A 11 5.26 -0.38 16.06
N LYS A 12 4.58 -1.29 15.39
CA LYS A 12 4.97 -2.68 15.28
C LYS A 12 4.59 -3.17 13.88
N GLY A 13 5.45 -3.96 13.26
CA GLY A 13 5.11 -4.73 12.07
C GLY A 13 3.92 -5.68 12.31
N ASP A 14 3.15 -5.92 11.26
CA ASP A 14 1.97 -6.79 11.23
C ASP A 14 2.26 -8.24 11.64
N ASN A 15 3.48 -8.72 11.40
CA ASN A 15 3.93 -10.06 11.77
C ASN A 15 5.33 -10.09 12.40
N ASN A 16 5.58 -9.23 13.39
CA ASN A 16 6.81 -9.26 14.17
C ASN A 16 6.56 -9.63 15.64
N SER A 17 7.53 -10.22 16.33
CA SER A 17 7.46 -10.39 17.79
C SER A 17 7.93 -9.13 18.53
N VAL A 18 8.83 -8.36 17.91
CA VAL A 18 9.47 -7.16 18.48
C VAL A 18 8.80 -5.88 17.98
N ASP A 19 8.93 -4.79 18.74
CA ASP A 19 8.55 -3.44 18.33
C ASP A 19 9.53 -2.84 17.29
N ASP A 20 9.11 -1.79 16.59
CA ASP A 20 9.93 -1.18 15.54
C ASP A 20 10.94 -0.15 16.08
N ARG A 21 11.21 -0.09 17.40
CA ARG A 21 12.07 0.96 17.99
C ARG A 21 13.49 0.95 17.43
N GLY A 22 13.98 -0.22 17.00
CA GLY A 22 15.28 -0.34 16.34
C GLY A 22 15.36 0.42 14.99
N LEU A 23 14.22 0.79 14.41
CA LEU A 23 14.13 1.57 13.17
C LEU A 23 13.94 3.08 13.44
N TYR A 24 13.75 3.48 14.70
CA TYR A 24 13.60 4.89 15.05
C TYR A 24 14.97 5.59 15.03
N ALA A 25 14.94 6.92 15.03
CA ALA A 25 16.16 7.71 15.21
C ALA A 25 16.87 7.35 16.54
N PRO A 26 18.20 7.45 16.63
CA PRO A 26 18.93 7.13 17.86
C PRO A 26 18.37 7.85 19.09
N GLY A 27 18.07 7.10 20.15
CA GLY A 27 17.51 7.64 21.41
C GLY A 27 16.01 7.92 21.39
N GLN A 28 15.33 7.73 20.25
CA GLN A 28 13.89 7.90 20.13
C GLN A 28 13.15 6.61 20.51
N LEU A 29 12.33 6.67 21.56
CA LEU A 29 11.57 5.51 22.05
C LEU A 29 10.09 5.52 21.64
N TRP A 30 9.59 6.70 21.26
CA TRP A 30 8.17 6.95 20.97
C TRP A 30 8.04 7.90 19.81
N LEU A 31 7.03 7.66 18.97
CA LEU A 31 6.61 8.59 17.94
C LEU A 31 5.54 9.54 18.48
N THR A 32 5.40 10.68 17.84
CA THR A 32 4.41 11.72 18.16
C THR A 32 3.62 12.07 16.90
N HIS A 33 2.57 12.88 17.03
CA HIS A 33 1.71 13.24 15.90
C HIS A 33 2.45 13.83 14.70
N LYS A 34 3.55 14.57 14.91
CA LYS A 34 4.37 15.14 13.84
C LYS A 34 5.11 14.08 13.01
N ASP A 35 5.32 12.89 13.56
CA ASP A 35 6.04 11.81 12.90
C ASP A 35 5.09 10.92 12.07
N VAL A 36 3.76 11.11 12.22
CA VAL A 36 2.73 10.36 11.52
C VAL A 36 2.30 11.12 10.27
N VAL A 37 2.65 10.56 9.10
CA VAL A 37 2.29 11.15 7.80
C VAL A 37 0.82 10.92 7.43
N GLY A 38 0.25 9.78 7.84
CA GLY A 38 -1.14 9.44 7.52
C GLY A 38 -1.59 8.14 8.16
N ARG A 39 -2.86 7.78 7.92
CA ARG A 39 -3.48 6.53 8.39
C ARG A 39 -4.18 5.83 7.24
N ALA A 40 -3.98 4.53 7.11
CA ALA A 40 -4.75 3.70 6.18
C ALA A 40 -6.25 3.74 6.56
N ARG A 41 -7.10 4.19 5.63
CA ARG A 41 -8.56 4.26 5.82
C ARG A 41 -9.34 3.17 5.11
N GLY A 42 -8.72 2.49 4.15
CA GLY A 42 -9.35 1.43 3.38
C GLY A 42 -8.31 0.49 2.78
N PHE A 43 -8.75 -0.72 2.45
CA PHE A 43 -7.93 -1.77 1.86
C PHE A 43 -8.75 -2.47 0.78
N LEU A 44 -8.20 -2.61 -0.42
CA LEU A 44 -8.81 -3.33 -1.53
C LEU A 44 -8.04 -4.62 -1.77
N PRO A 45 -8.48 -5.75 -1.19
CA PRO A 45 -7.84 -7.02 -1.45
C PRO A 45 -8.03 -7.42 -2.92
N TYR A 46 -7.12 -8.24 -3.43
CA TYR A 46 -7.19 -8.89 -4.76
C TYR A 46 -7.00 -8.01 -6.00
N VAL A 47 -7.06 -6.68 -5.91
CA VAL A 47 -6.83 -5.79 -7.08
C VAL A 47 -5.47 -6.09 -7.76
N GLY A 48 -4.44 -6.35 -6.98
CA GLY A 48 -3.12 -6.73 -7.49
C GLY A 48 -3.08 -8.05 -8.27
N MET A 49 -4.05 -8.95 -8.07
CA MET A 49 -4.12 -10.22 -8.79
C MET A 49 -4.36 -10.01 -10.28
N VAL A 50 -5.07 -8.95 -10.68
CA VAL A 50 -5.25 -8.60 -12.10
C VAL A 50 -3.90 -8.32 -12.75
N THR A 51 -3.04 -7.55 -12.06
CA THR A 51 -1.69 -7.25 -12.54
C THR A 51 -0.82 -8.51 -12.62
N ILE A 52 -0.88 -9.37 -11.61
CA ILE A 52 -0.16 -10.66 -11.61
C ILE A 52 -0.61 -11.50 -12.80
N LEU A 53 -1.92 -11.66 -13.01
CA LEU A 53 -2.48 -12.43 -14.11
C LEU A 53 -2.05 -11.89 -15.48
N MET A 54 -2.08 -10.57 -15.68
CA MET A 54 -1.61 -9.94 -16.93
C MET A 54 -0.10 -10.15 -17.17
N ASN A 55 0.69 -10.27 -16.11
CA ASN A 55 2.13 -10.50 -16.21
C ASN A 55 2.47 -11.97 -16.45
N GLU A 56 1.83 -12.89 -15.72
CA GLU A 56 2.06 -14.34 -15.85
C GLU A 56 1.55 -14.92 -17.17
N TYR A 57 0.51 -14.31 -17.76
CA TYR A 57 -0.04 -14.72 -19.05
C TYR A 57 0.10 -13.60 -20.08
N PRO A 58 1.29 -13.41 -20.70
CA PRO A 58 1.50 -12.37 -21.71
C PRO A 58 0.51 -12.44 -22.87
N LYS A 59 0.06 -13.65 -23.25
CA LYS A 59 -0.98 -13.86 -24.27
C LYS A 59 -2.30 -13.18 -23.90
N LEU A 60 -2.71 -13.25 -22.64
CA LEU A 60 -3.91 -12.57 -22.13
C LEU A 60 -3.75 -11.05 -22.22
N LYS A 61 -2.59 -10.52 -21.83
CA LYS A 61 -2.28 -9.08 -21.97
C LYS A 61 -2.45 -8.61 -23.42
N TYR A 62 -1.88 -9.33 -24.39
CA TYR A 62 -2.01 -8.97 -25.80
C TYR A 62 -3.44 -9.14 -26.32
N ALA A 63 -4.18 -10.15 -25.87
CA ALA A 63 -5.59 -10.31 -26.22
C ALA A 63 -6.44 -9.13 -25.74
N VAL A 64 -6.24 -8.68 -24.49
CA VAL A 64 -6.93 -7.51 -23.94
C VAL A 64 -6.62 -6.25 -24.75
N LEU A 65 -5.35 -6.03 -25.10
CA LEU A 65 -4.94 -4.88 -25.93
C LEU A 65 -5.55 -4.95 -27.34
N ALA A 66 -5.61 -6.14 -27.95
CA ALA A 66 -6.24 -6.34 -29.25
C ALA A 66 -7.75 -6.06 -29.19
N CYS A 67 -8.43 -6.56 -28.16
CA CYS A 67 -9.85 -6.29 -27.93
C CYS A 67 -10.11 -4.79 -27.71
N LEU A 68 -9.28 -4.11 -26.92
CA LEU A 68 -9.35 -2.65 -26.74
C LEU A 68 -9.13 -1.89 -28.06
N GLY A 69 -8.13 -2.30 -28.84
CA GLY A 69 -7.87 -1.71 -30.16
C GLY A 69 -9.04 -1.89 -31.11
N LEU A 70 -9.61 -3.09 -31.19
CA LEU A 70 -10.80 -3.39 -31.98
C LEU A 70 -12.02 -2.62 -31.49
N TYR A 71 -12.26 -2.58 -30.17
CA TYR A 71 -13.35 -1.81 -29.57
C TYR A 71 -13.27 -0.35 -29.98
N VAL A 72 -12.08 0.25 -29.85
CA VAL A 72 -11.84 1.64 -30.27
C VAL A 72 -12.14 1.79 -31.76
N LEU A 73 -11.64 0.90 -32.63
CA LEU A 73 -11.87 0.95 -34.08
C LEU A 73 -13.35 0.84 -34.46
N LEU A 74 -14.10 -0.05 -33.82
CA LEU A 74 -15.52 -0.29 -34.07
C LEU A 74 -16.42 0.81 -33.50
N HIS A 75 -15.98 1.48 -32.43
CA HIS A 75 -16.67 2.64 -31.84
C HIS A 75 -16.07 3.97 -32.33
N ARG A 76 -15.28 3.98 -33.42
CA ARG A 76 -14.92 5.23 -34.11
C ARG A 76 -16.10 5.68 -34.94
N GLU A 77 -17.07 6.29 -34.28
CA GLU A 77 -18.04 7.24 -34.83
C GLU A 77 -18.17 8.42 -33.85
#